data_AF-A0A2X3EAI7-F1
#
_entry.id   AF-A0A2X3EAI7-F1
#
_cell.length_a   1.000
_cell.length_b   1.000
_cell.length_c   1.000
_cell.angle_alpha   90.00
_cell.angle_beta   90.00
_cell.angle_gamma   90.00
#
_symmetry.space_group_name_H-M   'P 1'
#
loop_
_entity.id
_entity.type
_entity.pdbx_description
1 polymer ?
#
loop_
_entity_poly.entity_id
_entity_poly.type
_entity_poly.pdbx_seq_one_letter_code
_entity_poly.pdbx_strand_id
1 'polypeptide(L)'
;MKINFPLLALAIGAFGIGTTEFSPMGLLPVIAKGVDVSIPVAGMLISAYAIGVMVGAPLMTLLLSHRARRNALIFLMGIFTVGNLLSSIAPDYTTLLLSRIITSLNHGAFFGLGSVVAASVVPKHKQASAVATMFMGLTIANIGGVPAATWLGETIGWRMSFLATAGLGLLAMVSLWFSLPKGSAGNVLMSKKSFLSCCARRCSPRC
;
A
#
# COMPACT_ATOMS: atom_id res chain seq x y z
N MET A 1 20.70 -2.68 -16.48
CA MET A 1 20.20 -2.21 -15.16
C MET A 1 20.13 -3.41 -14.23
N LYS A 2 20.80 -3.42 -13.07
CA LYS A 2 20.66 -4.53 -12.11
C LYS A 2 19.26 -4.44 -11.49
N ILE A 3 18.46 -5.50 -11.61
CA ILE A 3 17.11 -5.56 -11.05
C ILE A 3 17.23 -5.46 -9.53
N ASN A 4 16.61 -4.42 -8.95
CA ASN A 4 16.55 -4.25 -7.50
C ASN A 4 15.27 -4.95 -7.00
N PHE A 5 15.41 -6.21 -6.58
CA PHE A 5 14.30 -7.03 -6.09
C PHE A 5 13.46 -6.34 -4.99
N PRO A 6 14.06 -5.68 -3.98
CA PRO A 6 13.30 -4.85 -3.04
C PRO A 6 12.41 -3.79 -3.68
N LEU A 7 12.90 -3.05 -4.68
CA LEU A 7 12.10 -2.02 -5.36
C LEU A 7 10.99 -2.64 -6.21
N LEU A 8 11.26 -3.78 -6.84
CA LEU A 8 10.24 -4.52 -7.59
C LEU A 8 9.14 -5.04 -6.65
N ALA A 9 9.49 -5.58 -5.49
CA ALA A 9 8.53 -6.04 -4.49
C ALA A 9 7.65 -4.88 -3.97
N LEU A 10 8.24 -3.71 -3.73
CA LEU A 10 7.52 -2.50 -3.35
C LEU A 10 6.59 -2.01 -4.47
N ALA A 11 7.06 -2.05 -5.72
CA ALA A 11 6.27 -1.69 -6.90
C ALA A 11 5.08 -2.64 -7.11
N ILE A 12 5.26 -3.95 -6.88
CA ILE A 12 4.16 -4.94 -6.93
C ILE A 12 3.11 -4.63 -5.84
N GLY A 13 3.53 -4.27 -4.63
CA GLY A 13 2.62 -3.83 -3.59
C GLY A 13 1.86 -2.56 -3.96
N ALA A 14 2.57 -1.54 -4.46
CA ALA A 14 1.97 -0.30 -4.94
C ALA A 14 0.98 -0.54 -6.10
N PHE A 15 1.30 -1.47 -7.00
CA PHE A 15 0.42 -1.90 -8.07
C PHE A 15 -0.88 -2.51 -7.53
N GLY A 16 -0.79 -3.50 -6.63
CA GLY A 16 -1.97 -4.13 -6.03
C GLY A 16 -2.86 -3.15 -5.26
N ILE A 17 -2.25 -2.23 -4.50
CA ILE A 17 -2.95 -1.17 -3.79
C ILE A 17 -3.68 -0.24 -4.77
N GLY A 18 -3.00 0.22 -5.82
CA GLY A 18 -3.61 1.04 -6.86
C GLY A 18 -4.79 0.35 -7.55
N THR A 19 -4.60 -0.89 -7.99
CA THR A 19 -5.68 -1.66 -8.63
C THR A 19 -6.90 -1.79 -7.73
N THR A 20 -6.70 -2.01 -6.43
CA THR A 20 -7.78 -2.17 -5.44
C THR A 20 -8.50 -0.87 -5.10
N GLU A 21 -7.79 0.25 -5.12
CA GLU A 21 -8.39 1.55 -4.82
C GLU A 21 -9.27 2.04 -5.99
N PHE A 22 -8.78 1.89 -7.22
CA PHE A 22 -9.39 2.52 -8.38
C PHE A 22 -10.33 1.60 -9.16
N SER A 23 -10.19 0.27 -9.10
CA SER A 23 -11.12 -0.65 -9.81
C SER A 23 -12.60 -0.49 -9.44
N PRO A 24 -13.00 -0.16 -8.19
CA PRO A 24 -14.41 0.05 -7.87
C PRO A 24 -15.07 1.16 -8.70
N MET A 25 -14.31 2.15 -9.19
CA MET A 25 -14.83 3.24 -10.01
C MET A 25 -15.45 2.73 -11.32
N GLY A 26 -14.79 1.76 -11.96
CA GLY A 26 -15.32 1.10 -13.16
C GLY A 26 -16.39 0.05 -12.85
N LEU A 27 -16.37 -0.52 -11.64
CA LEU A 27 -17.28 -1.57 -11.22
C LEU A 27 -18.56 -1.06 -10.53
N LEU A 28 -18.75 0.26 -10.41
CA LEU A 28 -19.88 0.85 -9.68
C LEU A 28 -21.24 0.27 -10.08
N PRO A 29 -21.61 0.15 -11.38
CA PRO A 29 -22.92 -0.39 -11.76
C PRO A 29 -23.12 -1.85 -11.35
N VAL A 30 -22.08 -2.69 -11.52
CA VAL A 30 -22.16 -4.12 -11.21
C VAL A 30 -22.10 -4.40 -9.70
N ILE A 31 -21.37 -3.58 -8.94
CA ILE A 31 -21.35 -3.63 -7.47
C ILE A 31 -22.71 -3.19 -6.94
N ALA A 32 -23.24 -2.05 -7.39
CA ALA A 32 -24.53 -1.51 -6.96
C ALA A 32 -25.66 -2.54 -7.13
N LYS A 33 -25.73 -3.17 -8.32
CA LYS A 33 -26.67 -4.26 -8.59
C LYS A 33 -26.42 -5.49 -7.70
N GLY A 34 -25.16 -5.81 -7.43
CA GLY A 34 -24.76 -7.01 -6.69
C GLY A 34 -24.96 -6.96 -5.18
N VAL A 35 -25.21 -5.77 -4.61
CA VAL A 35 -25.55 -5.56 -3.19
C VAL A 35 -26.87 -4.81 -3.00
N ASP A 36 -27.67 -4.69 -4.07
CA ASP A 36 -28.99 -4.08 -4.12
C ASP A 36 -29.07 -2.65 -3.57
N VAL A 37 -28.19 -1.78 -4.07
CA VAL A 37 -28.16 -0.35 -3.73
C VAL A 37 -28.10 0.52 -4.98
N SER A 38 -28.39 1.81 -4.83
CA SER A 38 -28.21 2.77 -5.92
C SER A 38 -26.72 3.05 -6.20
N ILE A 39 -26.40 3.45 -7.44
CA ILE A 39 -25.04 3.81 -7.84
C ILE A 39 -24.41 4.89 -6.93
N PRO A 40 -25.12 5.96 -6.54
CA PRO A 40 -24.57 6.94 -5.59
C PRO A 40 -24.19 6.34 -4.23
N VAL A 41 -24.98 5.38 -3.73
CA VAL A 41 -24.68 4.67 -2.48
C VAL A 41 -23.44 3.79 -2.64
N ALA A 42 -23.32 3.05 -3.75
CA ALA A 42 -22.10 2.30 -4.06
C ALA A 42 -20.88 3.23 -4.19
N GLY A 43 -21.05 4.46 -4.69
CA GLY A 43 -20.01 5.49 -4.75
C GLY A 43 -19.43 5.86 -3.39
N MET A 44 -20.23 5.77 -2.31
CA MET A 44 -19.74 6.03 -0.95
C MET A 44 -18.68 5.03 -0.48
N LEU A 45 -18.56 3.84 -1.11
CA LEU A 45 -17.47 2.91 -0.85
C LEU A 45 -16.10 3.55 -1.14
N ILE A 46 -16.03 4.38 -2.18
CA ILE A 46 -14.81 5.09 -2.59
C ILE A 46 -14.50 6.19 -1.58
N SER A 47 -15.51 6.98 -1.19
CA SER A 47 -15.35 8.04 -0.19
C SER A 47 -14.94 7.49 1.18
N ALA A 48 -15.57 6.41 1.63
CA ALA A 48 -15.22 5.74 2.89
C ALA A 48 -13.80 5.16 2.86
N TYR A 49 -13.38 4.61 1.71
CA TYR A 49 -12.01 4.20 1.51
C TYR A 49 -11.05 5.38 1.66
N ALA A 50 -11.31 6.51 1.00
CA ALA A 50 -10.47 7.71 1.09
C ALA A 50 -10.37 8.27 2.52
N ILE A 51 -11.48 8.34 3.25
CA ILE A 51 -11.48 8.72 4.67
C ILE A 51 -10.65 7.75 5.50
N GLY A 52 -10.81 6.44 5.25
CA GLY A 52 -10.03 5.43 5.92
C GLY A 52 -8.54 5.48 5.57
N VAL A 53 -8.14 5.89 4.36
CA VAL A 53 -6.73 6.18 4.03
C VAL A 53 -6.23 7.39 4.83
N MET A 54 -7.01 8.48 4.86
CA MET A 54 -6.65 9.72 5.57
C MET A 54 -6.38 9.47 7.06
N VAL A 55 -7.23 8.67 7.72
CA VAL A 55 -7.09 8.35 9.15
C VAL A 55 -6.14 7.17 9.37
N GLY A 56 -6.20 6.16 8.52
CA GLY A 56 -5.43 4.92 8.63
C GLY A 56 -3.94 5.14 8.42
N ALA A 57 -3.54 6.07 7.55
CA ALA A 57 -2.14 6.37 7.28
C ALA A 57 -1.36 6.81 8.54
N PRO A 58 -1.75 7.87 9.28
CA PRO A 58 -1.06 8.25 10.51
C PRO A 58 -1.19 7.18 11.60
N LEU A 59 -2.37 6.57 11.75
CA LEU A 59 -2.62 5.54 12.76
C LEU A 59 -1.68 4.34 12.58
N MET A 60 -1.66 3.74 11.39
CA MET A 60 -0.84 2.57 11.10
C MET A 60 0.65 2.92 11.04
N THR A 61 1.01 4.11 10.58
CA THR A 61 2.42 4.55 10.61
C THR A 61 2.94 4.66 12.02
N LEU A 62 2.17 5.23 12.96
CA LEU A 62 2.54 5.30 14.38
C LEU A 62 2.65 3.90 14.99
N LEU A 63 1.65 3.04 14.76
CA LEU A 63 1.62 1.67 15.28
C LEU A 63 2.80 0.81 14.78
N LEU A 64 3.25 1.02 13.55
CA LEU A 64 4.28 0.20 12.91
C LEU A 64 5.68 0.83 12.94
N SER A 65 5.81 2.09 13.36
CA SER A 65 7.07 2.85 13.38
C SER A 65 8.22 2.15 14.13
N HIS A 66 7.90 1.42 15.20
CA HIS A 66 8.87 0.70 16.03
C HIS A 66 9.14 -0.74 15.58
N ARG A 67 8.38 -1.26 14.62
CA ARG A 67 8.53 -2.63 14.11
C ARG A 67 9.62 -2.70 13.03
N ALA A 68 10.14 -3.91 12.79
CA ALA A 68 11.03 -4.13 11.66
C ALA A 68 10.30 -3.80 10.35
N ARG A 69 10.91 -3.01 9.48
CA ARG A 69 10.28 -2.48 8.24
C ARG A 69 9.70 -3.59 7.36
N ARG A 70 10.41 -4.70 7.21
CA ARG A 70 9.93 -5.90 6.50
C ARG A 70 8.61 -6.41 7.09
N ASN A 71 8.56 -6.61 8.40
CA ASN A 71 7.38 -7.16 9.06
C ASN A 71 6.20 -6.20 8.98
N ALA A 72 6.46 -4.89 9.10
CA ALA A 72 5.44 -3.86 8.91
C ALA A 72 4.85 -3.91 7.50
N LEU A 73 5.67 -3.92 6.44
CA LEU A 73 5.18 -3.97 5.06
C LEU A 73 4.40 -5.26 4.75
N ILE A 74 4.86 -6.40 5.26
CA ILE A 74 4.16 -7.68 5.08
C ILE A 74 2.83 -7.68 5.84
N PHE A 75 2.79 -7.14 7.07
CA PHE A 75 1.56 -6.99 7.83
C PHE A 75 0.55 -6.09 7.11
N LEU A 76 0.99 -4.96 6.55
CA LEU A 76 0.16 -4.07 5.75
C LEU A 76 -0.41 -4.80 4.52
N MET A 77 0.41 -5.57 3.80
CA MET A 77 -0.08 -6.40 2.70
C MET A 77 -0.98 -7.55 3.17
N GLY A 78 -0.86 -7.99 4.42
CA GLY A 78 -1.79 -8.90 5.07
C GLY A 78 -3.17 -8.27 5.26
N ILE A 79 -3.24 -7.05 5.81
CA ILE A 79 -4.49 -6.27 5.92
C ILE A 79 -5.10 -6.07 4.53
N PHE A 80 -4.30 -5.71 3.54
CA PHE A 80 -4.72 -5.58 2.16
C PHE A 80 -5.38 -6.86 1.63
N THR A 81 -4.72 -7.99 1.83
CA THR A 81 -5.19 -9.30 1.33
C THR A 81 -6.48 -9.70 2.02
N VAL A 82 -6.53 -9.59 3.35
CA VAL A 82 -7.72 -9.95 4.14
C VAL A 82 -8.89 -9.04 3.79
N GLY A 83 -8.68 -7.73 3.69
CA GLY A 83 -9.74 -6.79 3.35
C GLY A 83 -10.32 -7.00 1.94
N ASN A 84 -9.47 -7.35 0.96
CA ASN A 84 -9.94 -7.74 -0.37
C ASN A 84 -10.66 -9.09 -0.37
N LEU A 85 -10.19 -10.06 0.41
CA LEU A 85 -10.88 -11.35 0.56
C LEU A 85 -12.24 -11.19 1.24
N LEU A 86 -12.35 -10.33 2.25
CA LEU A 86 -13.64 -9.97 2.85
C LEU A 86 -14.56 -9.27 1.84
N SER A 87 -14.00 -8.41 0.99
CA SER A 87 -14.76 -7.75 -0.09
C SER A 87 -15.28 -8.75 -1.13
N SER A 88 -14.53 -9.81 -1.42
CA SER A 88 -14.96 -10.83 -2.39
C SER A 88 -16.09 -11.73 -1.88
N ILE A 89 -16.16 -11.95 -0.56
CA ILE A 89 -17.22 -12.76 0.06
C ILE A 89 -18.34 -11.92 0.69
N ALA A 90 -18.29 -10.59 0.56
CA ALA A 90 -19.26 -9.69 1.17
C ALA A 90 -20.69 -9.99 0.69
N PRO A 91 -21.64 -10.32 1.58
CA PRO A 91 -23.02 -10.59 1.20
C PRO A 91 -23.83 -9.32 0.91
N ASP A 92 -23.48 -8.19 1.53
CA ASP A 92 -24.27 -6.95 1.50
C ASP A 92 -23.39 -5.69 1.44
N TYR A 93 -24.02 -4.53 1.26
CA TYR A 93 -23.33 -3.25 1.15
C TYR A 93 -22.51 -2.90 2.41
N THR A 94 -23.02 -3.19 3.60
CA THR A 94 -22.38 -2.80 4.86
C THR A 94 -21.11 -3.61 5.10
N THR A 95 -21.18 -4.93 4.87
CA THR A 95 -19.99 -5.80 4.96
C THR A 95 -18.95 -5.41 3.93
N LEU A 96 -19.35 -5.05 2.71
CA LEU A 96 -18.43 -4.53 1.70
C LEU A 96 -17.79 -3.20 2.13
N LEU A 97 -18.58 -2.25 2.64
CA LEU A 97 -18.10 -0.96 3.14
C LEU A 97 -17.08 -1.12 4.28
N LEU A 98 -17.35 -1.99 5.26
CA LEU A 98 -16.41 -2.28 6.35
C LEU A 98 -15.13 -2.92 5.83
N SER A 99 -15.24 -3.84 4.87
CA SER A 99 -14.08 -4.47 4.21
C SER A 99 -13.23 -3.43 3.47
N ARG A 100 -13.85 -2.44 2.83
CA ARG A 100 -13.15 -1.29 2.22
C ARG A 100 -12.42 -0.46 3.26
N ILE A 101 -13.05 -0.16 4.40
CA ILE A 101 -12.41 0.59 5.49
C ILE A 101 -11.21 -0.20 6.04
N ILE A 102 -11.33 -1.51 6.25
CA ILE A 102 -10.19 -2.34 6.67
C ILE A 102 -9.06 -2.29 5.64
N THR A 103 -9.42 -2.41 4.35
CA THR A 103 -8.45 -2.37 3.24
C THR A 103 -7.79 -1.00 3.10
N SER A 104 -8.42 0.11 3.48
CA SER A 104 -7.79 1.44 3.35
C SER A 104 -6.70 1.69 4.39
N LEU A 105 -6.76 1.01 5.54
CA LEU A 105 -5.78 1.16 6.62
C LEU A 105 -4.35 0.87 6.17
N ASN A 106 -4.16 -0.04 5.21
CA ASN A 106 -2.82 -0.33 4.72
C ASN A 106 -2.26 0.72 3.76
N HIS A 107 -3.11 1.43 3.03
CA HIS A 107 -2.73 2.18 1.84
C HIS A 107 -1.63 3.20 2.18
N GLY A 108 -1.98 4.23 2.95
CA GLY A 108 -1.05 5.33 3.20
C GLY A 108 0.18 4.90 4.01
N ALA A 109 0.02 3.96 4.93
CA ALA A 109 1.14 3.43 5.71
C ALA A 109 2.13 2.64 4.85
N PHE A 110 1.65 1.91 3.84
CA PHE A 110 2.50 1.17 2.91
C PHE A 110 3.32 2.11 2.05
N PHE A 111 2.71 3.16 1.50
CA PHE A 111 3.44 4.17 0.73
C PHE A 111 4.42 4.96 1.59
N GLY A 112 4.07 5.31 2.83
CA GLY A 112 4.97 5.99 3.76
C GLY A 112 6.19 5.13 4.14
N LEU A 113 5.96 3.95 4.72
CA LEU A 113 7.05 3.04 5.12
C LEU A 113 7.83 2.51 3.92
N GLY A 114 7.14 2.19 2.82
CA GLY A 114 7.72 1.70 1.59
C GLY A 114 8.66 2.72 0.94
N SER A 115 8.31 4.00 0.93
CA SER A 115 9.19 5.07 0.43
C SER A 115 10.48 5.17 1.23
N VAL A 116 10.41 5.03 2.57
CA VAL A 116 11.59 5.00 3.44
C VAL A 116 12.45 3.77 3.17
N VAL A 117 11.83 2.60 2.94
CA VAL A 117 12.55 1.38 2.56
C VAL A 117 13.21 1.54 1.19
N ALA A 118 12.48 2.02 0.18
CA ALA A 118 12.96 2.25 -1.17
C ALA A 118 14.20 3.16 -1.19
N ALA A 119 14.16 4.28 -0.46
CA ALA A 119 15.29 5.18 -0.32
C ALA A 119 16.49 4.55 0.43
N SER A 120 16.25 3.57 1.32
CA SER A 120 17.31 2.93 2.10
C SER A 120 18.07 1.83 1.36
N VAL A 121 17.49 1.27 0.28
CA VAL A 121 18.10 0.17 -0.50
C VAL A 121 18.92 0.65 -1.70
N VAL A 122 19.14 1.96 -1.82
CA VAL A 122 19.93 2.58 -2.89
C VAL A 122 20.89 3.64 -2.34
N PRO A 123 21.95 4.02 -3.09
CA PRO A 123 22.79 5.16 -2.73
C PRO A 123 22.00 6.48 -2.64
N LYS A 124 22.47 7.42 -1.80
CA LYS A 124 21.79 8.71 -1.53
C LYS A 124 21.38 9.48 -2.79
N HIS A 125 22.25 9.51 -3.82
CA HIS A 125 21.98 10.21 -5.08
C HIS A 125 20.90 9.56 -5.96
N LYS A 126 20.39 8.36 -5.61
CA LYS A 126 19.33 7.64 -6.34
C LYS A 126 18.02 7.49 -5.56
N GLN A 127 17.91 8.09 -4.37
CA GLN A 127 16.75 7.89 -3.49
C GLN A 127 15.44 8.36 -4.11
N ALA A 128 15.43 9.53 -4.75
CA ALA A 128 14.26 10.03 -5.45
C ALA A 128 13.82 9.07 -6.57
N SER A 129 14.76 8.54 -7.34
CA SER A 129 14.49 7.56 -8.41
C SER A 129 13.95 6.23 -7.88
N ALA A 130 14.43 5.77 -6.72
CA ALA A 130 13.93 4.56 -6.07
C ALA A 130 12.48 4.71 -5.59
N VAL A 131 12.16 5.85 -4.98
CA VAL A 131 10.77 6.17 -4.59
C VAL A 131 9.90 6.28 -5.84
N ALA A 132 10.35 6.98 -6.89
CA ALA A 132 9.63 7.06 -8.16
C ALA A 132 9.37 5.67 -8.78
N THR A 133 10.33 4.75 -8.71
CA THR A 133 10.17 3.38 -9.21
C THR A 133 9.11 2.61 -8.43
N MET A 134 9.02 2.79 -7.11
CA MET A 134 7.93 2.22 -6.32
C MET A 134 6.57 2.78 -6.76
N PHE A 135 6.45 4.11 -6.90
CA PHE A 135 5.22 4.75 -7.36
C PHE A 135 4.87 4.44 -8.81
N MET A 136 5.84 4.04 -9.64
CA MET A 136 5.58 3.56 -11.00
C MET A 136 4.65 2.34 -11.01
N GLY A 137 4.66 1.53 -9.94
CA GLY A 137 3.67 0.46 -9.75
C GLY A 137 2.23 0.97 -9.74
N LEU A 138 1.98 2.12 -9.11
CA LEU A 138 0.67 2.78 -9.10
C LEU A 138 0.27 3.27 -10.51
N THR A 139 1.23 3.82 -11.27
CA THR A 139 0.99 4.24 -12.66
C THR A 139 0.61 3.04 -13.54
N ILE A 140 1.35 1.94 -13.43
CA ILE A 140 1.10 0.71 -14.18
C ILE A 140 -0.26 0.10 -13.77
N ALA A 141 -0.64 0.21 -12.50
CA ALA A 141 -1.96 -0.20 -12.03
C ALA A 141 -3.07 0.57 -12.74
N ASN A 142 -2.98 1.88 -12.85
CA ASN A 142 -4.03 2.68 -13.49
C ASN A 142 -4.14 2.40 -14.99
N ILE A 143 -3.03 2.12 -15.66
CA ILE A 143 -3.01 1.83 -17.10
C ILE A 143 -3.51 0.41 -17.40
N GLY A 144 -3.10 -0.58 -16.63
CA GLY A 144 -3.37 -1.99 -16.93
C GLY A 144 -4.18 -2.70 -15.86
N GLY A 145 -3.76 -2.61 -14.60
CA GLY A 145 -4.38 -3.36 -13.49
C GLY A 145 -5.85 -3.01 -13.27
N VAL A 146 -6.20 -1.72 -13.30
CA VAL A 146 -7.55 -1.21 -13.09
C VAL A 146 -8.48 -1.64 -14.23
N PRO A 147 -8.17 -1.40 -15.52
CA PRO A 147 -8.98 -1.93 -16.61
C PRO A 147 -9.13 -3.46 -16.58
N ALA A 148 -8.05 -4.20 -16.27
CA ALA A 148 -8.10 -5.65 -16.19
C ALA A 148 -9.02 -6.14 -15.04
N ALA A 149 -8.96 -5.50 -13.87
CA ALA A 149 -9.84 -5.81 -12.75
C ALA A 149 -11.30 -5.44 -13.03
N THR A 150 -11.54 -4.32 -13.72
CA THR A 150 -12.88 -3.92 -14.16
C THR A 150 -13.45 -4.94 -15.15
N TRP A 151 -12.69 -5.28 -16.19
CA TRP A 151 -13.09 -6.27 -17.19
C TRP A 151 -13.41 -7.63 -16.56
N LEU A 152 -12.58 -8.10 -15.62
CA LEU A 152 -12.84 -9.33 -14.87
C LEU A 152 -14.17 -9.26 -14.08
N GLY A 153 -14.47 -8.10 -13.51
CA GLY A 153 -15.64 -7.91 -12.66
C GLY A 153 -16.94 -7.76 -13.44
N GLU A 154 -16.87 -7.21 -14.65
CA GLU A 154 -18.00 -7.14 -15.57
C GLU A 154 -18.32 -8.49 -16.21
N THR A 155 -17.29 -9.31 -16.49
CA THR A 155 -17.44 -10.58 -17.22
C THR A 155 -17.74 -11.77 -16.32
N ILE A 156 -17.01 -11.94 -15.22
CA ILE A 156 -17.12 -13.10 -14.32
C ILE A 156 -17.86 -12.72 -13.03
N GLY A 157 -17.77 -11.45 -12.64
CA GLY A 157 -18.46 -10.90 -11.47
C GLY A 157 -17.52 -10.11 -10.57
N TRP A 158 -18.01 -8.98 -10.04
CA TRP A 158 -17.22 -8.02 -9.27
C TRP A 158 -16.51 -8.61 -8.04
N ARG A 159 -17.07 -9.69 -7.46
CA ARG A 159 -16.45 -10.44 -6.35
C ARG A 159 -15.13 -11.08 -6.77
N MET A 160 -15.04 -11.56 -8.00
CA MET A 160 -13.82 -12.17 -8.54
C MET A 160 -12.70 -11.14 -8.76
N SER A 161 -13.05 -9.88 -9.06
CA SER A 161 -12.07 -8.78 -9.09
C SER A 161 -11.40 -8.58 -7.74
N PHE A 162 -12.17 -8.59 -6.64
CA PHE A 162 -11.62 -8.49 -5.30
C PHE A 162 -10.82 -9.75 -4.88
N LEU A 163 -11.21 -10.93 -5.36
CA LEU A 163 -10.42 -12.14 -5.13
C LEU A 163 -9.09 -12.09 -5.89
N ALA A 164 -9.08 -11.61 -7.13
CA ALA A 164 -7.87 -11.44 -7.92
C ALA A 164 -6.92 -10.41 -7.29
N THR A 165 -7.45 -9.28 -6.77
CA THR A 165 -6.62 -8.32 -6.03
C THR A 165 -6.10 -8.89 -4.72
N ALA A 166 -6.86 -9.72 -4.00
CA ALA A 166 -6.33 -10.45 -2.85
C ALA A 166 -5.13 -11.34 -3.25
N GLY A 167 -5.20 -11.99 -4.42
CA GLY A 167 -4.07 -12.72 -5.01
C GLY A 167 -2.83 -11.85 -5.24
N LEU A 168 -2.99 -10.62 -5.75
CA LEU A 168 -1.88 -9.65 -5.86
C LEU A 168 -1.26 -9.32 -4.50
N GLY A 169 -2.08 -9.29 -3.45
CA GLY A 169 -1.64 -9.11 -2.07
C GLY A 169 -0.74 -10.25 -1.58
N LEU A 170 -1.12 -11.50 -1.85
CA LEU A 170 -0.29 -12.67 -1.59
C LEU A 170 1.04 -12.59 -2.34
N LEU A 171 1.00 -12.26 -3.64
CA LEU A 171 2.18 -12.10 -4.47
C LEU A 171 3.13 -11.02 -3.93
N ALA A 172 2.58 -9.88 -3.47
CA ALA A 172 3.36 -8.83 -2.84
C ALA A 172 3.98 -9.29 -1.52
N MET A 173 3.22 -9.99 -0.66
CA MET A 173 3.75 -10.54 0.60
C MET A 173 4.91 -11.51 0.36
N VAL A 174 4.76 -12.42 -0.59
CA VAL A 174 5.80 -13.38 -0.99
C VAL A 174 7.02 -12.63 -1.51
N SER A 175 6.81 -11.66 -2.40
CA SER A 175 7.88 -10.84 -2.98
C SER A 175 8.66 -10.07 -1.91
N LEU A 176 7.97 -9.44 -0.96
CA LEU A 176 8.57 -8.73 0.17
C LEU A 176 9.30 -9.67 1.13
N TRP A 177 8.76 -10.86 1.36
CA TRP A 177 9.36 -11.87 2.23
C TRP A 177 10.72 -12.37 1.69
N PHE A 178 10.85 -12.56 0.39
CA PHE A 178 12.10 -12.99 -0.23
C PHE A 178 13.07 -11.83 -0.51
N SER A 179 12.55 -10.64 -0.81
CA SER A 179 13.39 -9.53 -1.27
C SER A 179 13.96 -8.68 -0.13
N LEU A 180 13.28 -8.57 1.01
CA LEU A 180 13.73 -7.75 2.13
C LEU A 180 14.50 -8.56 3.17
N PRO A 181 15.67 -8.11 3.65
CA PRO A 181 16.39 -8.80 4.72
C PRO A 181 15.60 -8.80 6.04
N LYS A 182 15.78 -9.85 6.84
CA LYS A 182 15.20 -9.96 8.19
C LYS A 182 15.96 -9.01 9.15
N GLY A 183 15.42 -7.81 9.38
CA GLY A 183 15.94 -6.81 10.35
C GLY A 183 16.70 -5.66 9.66
N SER A 184 16.38 -4.39 9.91
CA SER A 184 16.64 -3.67 11.17
C SER A 184 15.38 -2.91 11.66
N ALA A 185 14.98 -3.12 12.91
CA ALA A 185 14.04 -2.22 13.59
C ALA A 185 14.70 -0.83 13.67
N GLY A 186 13.90 0.23 13.48
CA GLY A 186 14.36 1.57 13.17
C GLY A 186 15.62 2.02 13.91
N ASN A 187 16.76 2.05 13.22
CA ASN A 187 17.91 2.83 13.65
C ASN A 187 17.68 4.30 13.26
N VAL A 188 16.64 4.91 13.83
CA VAL A 188 16.47 6.38 13.88
C VAL A 188 17.60 7.02 14.70
N LEU A 189 18.41 6.22 15.41
CA LEU A 189 19.58 6.66 16.17
C LEU A 189 20.75 7.17 15.31
N MET A 190 20.73 7.01 13.98
CA MET A 190 21.78 7.59 13.12
C MET A 190 21.57 9.05 12.75
N SER A 191 20.44 9.67 13.12
CA SER A 191 20.24 11.13 12.96
C SER A 191 20.69 11.92 14.19
N LYS A 192 20.54 11.37 15.41
CA LYS A 192 20.98 12.05 16.64
C LYS A 192 22.50 12.21 16.73
N LYS A 193 23.29 11.19 16.36
CA LYS A 193 24.77 11.31 16.41
C LYS A 193 25.31 12.34 15.42
N SER A 194 24.69 12.49 14.25
CA SER A 194 25.12 13.50 13.27
C SER A 194 24.72 14.92 13.70
N PHE A 195 23.54 15.09 14.32
CA PHE A 195 23.11 16.40 14.83
C PHE A 195 23.91 16.82 16.07
N LEU A 196 24.14 15.90 17.03
CA LEU A 196 25.00 16.15 18.20
C LEU A 196 26.45 16.39 17.80
N SER A 197 26.98 15.67 16.79
CA SER A 197 28.34 15.93 16.30
C SER A 197 28.46 17.23 15.49
N CYS A 198 27.38 17.71 14.86
CA CYS A 198 27.36 19.00 14.15
C CYS A 198 27.17 20.17 15.13
N CYS A 199 26.33 19.99 16.17
CA CYS A 199 26.14 20.95 17.25
C CYS A 199 27.41 21.06 18.12
N ALA A 200 28.05 19.93 18.46
CA ALA A 200 29.33 19.92 19.19
C ALA A 200 30.49 20.56 18.40
N ARG A 201 30.48 20.48 17.05
CA ARG A 201 31.47 21.19 16.21
C ARG A 201 31.15 22.67 16.01
N ARG A 202 29.87 23.09 16.07
CA ARG A 202 29.46 24.51 15.99
C ARG A 202 29.52 25.27 17.31
N CYS A 203 29.53 24.58 18.44
CA CYS A 203 29.71 25.15 19.78
C CYS A 203 31.16 25.07 20.29
N SER A 204 32.16 25.15 19.41
CA SER A 204 33.54 25.41 19.79
C SER A 204 33.84 26.91 19.62
N PRO A 205 33.75 27.73 20.68
CA PRO A 205 34.31 29.08 20.67
C PRO A 205 35.79 28.98 21.06
N ARG A 206 36.69 28.95 20.07
CA ARG A 206 38.15 29.23 20.16
C ARG A 206 38.72 29.05 18.75
N CYS A 207 39.14 30.15 18.12
CA CYS A 207 40.54 30.61 18.04
C CYS A 207 41.32 29.80 17.01
#